data_AF-A0A562BFE5-F1
#
_entry.id   AF-A0A562BFE5-F1
#
_cell.length_a   1.000
_cell.length_b   1.000
_cell.length_c   1.000
_cell.angle_alpha   90.00
_cell.angle_beta   90.00
_cell.angle_gamma   90.00
#
_symmetry.space_group_name_H-M   'P 1'
#
loop_
_entity.id
_entity.type
_entity.pdbx_description
1 polymer ?
#
loop_
_entity_poly.entity_id
_entity_poly.type
_entity_poly.pdbx_seq_one_letter_code
_entity_poly.pdbx_strand_id
1 'polypeptide(L)'
;MSRRPSRAGWSGSPRARAEAQQRATTTLSIVAGQYQLGGVSQLAWLDAQRQQREASLALTRASADRLADTAALMQALAGGWWEGGLALAPSGVATQGVQPTAD
;
A
#
# COMPACT_ATOMS: atom_id res chain seq x y z
N MET A 1 -25.26 2.92 17.82
CA MET A 1 -23.92 3.49 17.60
C MET A 1 -23.19 2.64 16.55
N SER A 2 -23.22 3.05 15.28
CA SER A 2 -22.43 2.43 14.21
C SER A 2 -21.64 3.55 13.55
N ARG A 3 -20.43 3.81 14.06
CA ARG A 3 -19.47 4.66 13.37
C ARG A 3 -18.99 3.87 12.15
N ARG A 4 -19.73 3.96 11.05
CA ARG A 4 -19.27 3.50 9.74
C ARG A 4 -18.07 4.38 9.37
N PRO A 5 -16.84 3.84 9.29
CA PRO A 5 -15.68 4.66 8.96
C PRO A 5 -15.82 5.22 7.54
N SER A 6 -15.49 6.49 7.43
CA SER A 6 -15.57 7.33 6.24
C SER A 6 -14.90 6.70 5.03
N ARG A 7 -15.69 6.40 3.99
CA ARG A 7 -15.21 6.13 2.62
C ARG A 7 -14.76 7.46 1.98
N ALA A 8 -13.76 8.11 2.57
CA ALA A 8 -13.19 9.39 2.13
C ALA A 8 -11.72 9.27 1.69
N GLY A 9 -11.29 8.07 1.29
CA GLY A 9 -9.88 7.78 0.92
C GLY A 9 -9.60 7.60 -0.58
N TRP A 10 -10.63 7.52 -1.42
CA TRP A 10 -10.48 7.23 -2.85
C TRP A 10 -10.52 8.60 -3.53
N SER A 11 -9.45 9.37 -3.58
CA SER A 11 -8.39 9.06 -4.52
C SER A 11 -7.36 10.19 -4.50
N GLY A 12 -6.32 10.05 -3.68
CA GLY A 12 -5.02 10.55 -4.12
C GLY A 12 -4.59 9.67 -5.30
N SER A 13 -5.05 9.98 -6.51
CA SER A 13 -4.87 9.07 -7.64
C SER A 13 -3.37 8.83 -7.91
N PRO A 14 -2.92 7.58 -8.14
CA PRO A 14 -1.53 7.32 -8.48
C PRO A 14 -1.11 8.02 -9.77
N ARG A 15 -2.07 8.36 -10.65
CA ARG A 15 -1.86 9.20 -11.83
C ARG A 15 -1.40 10.61 -11.46
N ALA A 16 -2.09 11.28 -10.52
CA ALA A 16 -1.68 12.60 -10.07
C ALA A 16 -0.27 12.59 -9.43
N ARG A 17 0.07 11.52 -8.69
CA ARG A 17 1.42 11.34 -8.14
C ARG A 17 2.48 11.06 -9.21
N ALA A 18 2.12 10.31 -10.27
CA ALA A 18 2.99 10.06 -11.40
C ALA A 18 3.27 11.34 -12.20
N GLU A 19 2.25 12.17 -12.45
CA GLU A 19 2.43 13.47 -13.08
C GLU A 19 3.33 14.39 -12.25
N ALA A 20 3.17 14.42 -10.92
CA ALA A 20 4.04 15.20 -10.04
C ALA A 20 5.49 14.71 -10.10
N GLN A 21 5.72 13.40 -10.16
CA GLN A 21 7.06 12.81 -10.29
C GLN A 21 7.71 13.13 -11.65
N GLN A 22 6.94 13.12 -12.73
CA GLN A 22 7.39 13.55 -14.06
C GLN A 22 7.78 15.03 -14.05
N ARG A 23 6.91 15.90 -13.51
CA ARG A 23 7.20 17.34 -13.39
C ARG A 23 8.48 17.59 -12.59
N ALA A 24 8.63 16.94 -11.43
CA ALA A 24 9.83 17.08 -10.60
C ALA A 24 11.11 16.61 -11.31
N THR A 25 11.02 15.56 -12.14
CA THR A 25 12.14 15.08 -12.95
C THR A 25 12.53 16.08 -14.04
N THR A 26 11.55 16.66 -14.72
CA THR A 26 11.79 17.73 -15.71
C THR A 26 12.35 18.99 -15.06
N THR A 27 11.85 19.38 -13.89
CA THR A 27 12.41 20.51 -13.14
C THR A 27 13.86 20.26 -12.77
N LEU A 28 14.21 19.05 -12.30
CA LEU A 28 15.59 18.70 -11.98
C LEU A 28 16.51 18.80 -13.18
N SER A 29 16.09 18.37 -14.38
CA SER A 29 16.92 18.46 -15.58
C SER A 29 17.16 19.92 -16.01
N ILE A 30 16.14 20.77 -15.92
CA ILE A 30 16.26 22.22 -16.20
C ILE A 30 17.21 22.87 -15.20
N VAL A 31 17.02 22.63 -13.90
CA VAL A 31 17.86 23.22 -12.85
C VAL A 31 19.30 22.73 -12.95
N ALA A 32 19.53 21.47 -13.33
CA ALA A 32 20.87 20.95 -13.59
C ALA A 32 21.56 21.68 -14.77
N GLY A 33 20.84 21.95 -15.87
CA GLY A 33 21.36 22.73 -16.99
C GLY A 33 21.68 24.17 -16.59
N GLN A 34 20.78 24.82 -15.86
CA GLN A 34 21.01 26.18 -15.37
C GLN A 34 22.21 26.24 -14.40
N TYR A 35 22.43 25.21 -13.58
CA TYR A 35 23.54 25.17 -12.63
C TYR A 35 24.88 25.12 -13.37
N GLN A 36 24.97 24.31 -14.44
CA GLN A 36 26.16 24.23 -15.29
C GLN A 36 26.48 25.56 -15.99
N LEU A 37 25.45 26.35 -16.30
CA LEU A 37 25.58 27.68 -16.88
C LEU A 37 25.80 28.79 -15.82
N GLY A 38 25.84 28.44 -14.53
CA GLY A 38 25.92 29.40 -13.43
C GLY A 38 24.64 30.21 -13.17
N GLY A 39 23.53 29.86 -13.81
CA GLY A 39 22.23 30.55 -13.73
C GLY A 39 21.38 30.20 -12.49
N VAL A 40 21.77 29.18 -11.71
CA VAL A 40 21.14 28.85 -10.42
C VAL A 40 22.19 28.43 -9.40
N SER A 41 21.88 28.61 -8.12
CA SER A 41 22.77 28.20 -7.03
C SER A 41 22.78 26.67 -6.84
N GLN A 42 23.85 26.15 -6.25
CA GLN A 42 23.96 24.73 -5.89
C GLN A 42 22.83 24.27 -4.95
N LEU A 43 22.34 25.17 -4.10
CA LEU A 43 21.23 24.90 -3.20
C LEU A 43 19.92 24.67 -3.95
N ALA A 44 19.65 25.44 -5.00
CA ALA A 44 18.47 25.25 -5.86
C ALA A 44 18.51 23.90 -6.59
N TRP A 45 19.69 23.45 -7.03
CA TRP A 45 19.87 22.12 -7.62
C TRP A 45 19.63 20.98 -6.63
N LEU A 46 20.17 21.08 -5.42
CA LEU A 46 19.93 20.11 -4.36
C LEU A 46 18.45 20.06 -3.93
N ASP A 47 17.77 21.20 -3.91
CA ASP A 47 16.35 21.28 -3.62
C ASP A 47 15.51 20.58 -4.70
N ALA A 48 15.79 20.85 -5.98
CA ALA A 48 15.14 20.14 -7.09
C ALA A 48 15.36 18.62 -7.01
N GLN A 49 16.56 18.19 -6.59
CA GLN A 49 16.88 16.77 -6.42
C GLN A 49 16.10 16.15 -5.25
N ARG A 50 15.96 16.89 -4.14
CA ARG A 50 15.14 16.48 -3.00
C ARG A 50 13.68 16.32 -3.40
N GLN A 51 13.12 17.30 -4.10
CA GLN A 51 11.73 17.26 -4.57
C GLN A 51 11.46 16.06 -5.50
N GLN A 52 12.39 15.73 -6.40
CA GLN A 52 12.29 14.57 -7.28
C GLN A 52 12.25 13.23 -6.50
N ARG A 53 13.08 13.11 -5.46
CA ARG A 53 13.09 11.93 -4.59
C ARG A 53 11.80 11.81 -3.79
N GLU A 54 11.31 12.90 -3.22
CA GLU A 54 10.05 12.93 -2.49
C GLU A 54 8.86 12.54 -3.37
N ALA A 55 8.80 13.06 -4.60
CA ALA A 55 7.76 12.70 -5.56
C ALA A 55 7.79 11.21 -5.93
N SER A 56 8.99 10.63 -6.08
CA SER A 56 9.16 9.20 -6.34
C SER A 56 8.65 8.35 -5.18
N LEU A 57 8.99 8.70 -3.94
CA LEU A 57 8.47 8.02 -2.75
C LEU A 57 6.94 8.11 -2.65
N ALA A 58 6.37 9.27 -2.97
CA ALA A 58 4.93 9.48 -2.95
C ALA A 58 4.20 8.59 -3.97
N LEU A 59 4.78 8.40 -5.16
CA LEU A 59 4.23 7.50 -6.18
C LEU A 59 4.29 6.03 -5.72
N THR A 60 5.41 5.61 -5.13
CA THR A 60 5.56 4.25 -4.59
C THR A 60 4.51 3.96 -3.52
N ARG A 61 4.30 4.89 -2.58
CA ARG A 61 3.26 4.75 -1.54
C ARG A 61 1.86 4.65 -2.13
N ALA A 62 1.50 5.53 -3.05
CA ALA A 62 0.19 5.49 -3.71
C ALA A 62 -0.04 4.18 -4.51
N SER A 63 1.03 3.60 -5.06
CA SER A 63 0.96 2.31 -5.74
C SER A 63 0.76 1.16 -4.75
N ALA A 64 1.43 1.20 -3.59
CA ALA A 64 1.26 0.22 -2.52
C ALA A 64 -0.16 0.27 -1.94
N ASP A 65 -0.69 1.46 -1.67
CA ASP A 65 -2.06 1.65 -1.18
C ASP A 65 -3.09 1.05 -2.15
N ARG A 66 -2.91 1.28 -3.46
CA ARG A 66 -3.77 0.68 -4.49
C ARG A 66 -3.72 -0.85 -4.46
N LEU A 67 -2.53 -1.43 -4.29
CA LEU A 67 -2.40 -2.89 -4.22
C LEU A 67 -3.05 -3.44 -2.94
N ALA A 68 -2.92 -2.76 -1.81
CA ALA A 68 -3.59 -3.11 -0.56
C ALA A 68 -5.12 -3.05 -0.71
N ASP A 69 -5.66 -2.02 -1.36
CA ASP A 69 -7.09 -1.90 -1.66
C ASP A 69 -7.58 -3.04 -2.55
N THR A 70 -6.79 -3.45 -3.56
CA THR A 70 -7.14 -4.60 -4.40
C THR A 70 -7.08 -5.91 -3.65
N ALA A 71 -6.13 -6.08 -2.71
CA ALA A 71 -6.07 -7.23 -1.83
C ALA A 71 -7.30 -7.28 -0.91
N ALA A 72 -7.68 -6.16 -0.29
CA ALA A 72 -8.86 -6.04 0.55
C ALA A 72 -10.18 -6.28 -0.25
N LEU A 73 -10.21 -5.91 -1.53
CA LEU A 73 -11.34 -6.20 -2.40
C LEU A 73 -11.43 -7.69 -2.74
N MET A 74 -10.33 -8.29 -3.23
CA MET A 74 -10.26 -9.74 -3.46
C MET A 74 -10.61 -10.50 -2.20
N GLN A 75 -10.19 -9.95 -1.06
CA GLN A 75 -10.47 -10.47 0.26
C GLN A 75 -11.99 -10.52 0.55
N ALA A 76 -12.65 -9.38 0.40
CA ALA A 76 -14.08 -9.26 0.63
C ALA A 76 -14.89 -10.16 -0.33
N LEU A 77 -14.44 -10.27 -1.58
CA LEU A 77 -15.07 -11.08 -2.62
C LEU A 77 -15.02 -12.57 -2.35
N ALA A 78 -13.92 -13.10 -1.81
CA ALA A 78 -13.88 -14.52 -1.51
C ALA A 78 -14.61 -14.86 -0.20
N GLY A 79 -15.08 -13.88 0.58
CA GLY A 79 -15.93 -14.13 1.75
C GLY A 79 -15.19 -14.41 3.06
N GLY A 80 -13.98 -13.88 3.24
CA GLY A 80 -13.26 -13.89 4.53
C GLY A 80 -12.83 -15.27 5.04
N TRP A 81 -12.92 -16.33 4.24
CA TRP A 81 -12.62 -17.71 4.64
C TRP A 81 -11.16 -17.94 5.07
N TRP A 82 -10.18 -17.16 4.61
CA TRP A 82 -8.78 -17.30 5.08
C TRP A 82 -8.51 -16.51 6.38
N GLU A 83 -9.44 -15.70 6.91
CA GLU A 83 -9.39 -15.26 8.32
C GLU A 83 -9.63 -16.44 9.27
N GLY A 84 -10.08 -17.58 8.74
CA GLY A 84 -10.18 -18.89 9.40
C GLY A 84 -9.01 -19.83 9.12
N GLY A 85 -7.79 -19.32 8.97
CA GLY A 85 -6.59 -20.16 8.93
C GLY A 85 -6.22 -20.68 10.33
N LEU A 86 -6.32 -22.00 10.53
CA LEU A 86 -5.83 -22.80 11.68
C LEU A 86 -6.73 -22.99 12.92
N ALA A 87 -8.03 -23.20 12.72
CA ALA A 87 -8.72 -24.19 13.54
C ALA A 87 -8.87 -25.50 12.75
N LEU A 88 -7.73 -26.08 12.32
CA LEU A 88 -7.69 -27.54 12.16
C LEU A 88 -7.75 -28.10 13.59
N ALA A 89 -8.92 -28.03 14.22
CA ALA A 89 -9.18 -28.87 15.37
C ALA A 89 -8.94 -30.30 14.86
N PRO A 90 -8.04 -31.09 15.47
CA PRO A 90 -8.05 -32.51 15.23
C PRO A 90 -9.46 -32.94 15.63
N SER A 91 -10.31 -33.24 14.65
CA SER A 91 -11.58 -33.89 14.85
C SER A 91 -11.25 -35.17 15.58
N GLY A 92 -11.31 -35.10 16.90
CA GLY A 92 -11.12 -36.23 17.77
C GLY A 92 -12.08 -37.27 17.28
N VAL A 93 -11.53 -38.32 16.69
CA VAL A 93 -12.16 -39.62 16.57
C VAL A 93 -12.36 -40.13 17.99
N ALA A 94 -13.28 -39.52 18.73
CA ALA A 94 -13.89 -40.11 19.89
C ALA A 94 -14.88 -41.14 19.34
N THR A 95 -14.31 -42.29 18.97
CA THR A 95 -15.03 -43.53 18.70
C THR A 95 -15.98 -43.76 19.85
N GLN A 96 -17.24 -43.45 19.58
CA GLN A 96 -18.38 -43.79 20.38
C GLN A 96 -18.48 -45.32 20.42
N GLY A 97 -18.45 -45.92 21.62
CA GLY A 97 -18.91 -47.29 21.81
C GLY A 97 -18.21 -48.10 22.92
N VAL A 98 -19.04 -48.65 23.80
CA VAL A 98 -18.79 -49.76 24.74
C VAL A 98 -18.24 -49.37 26.12
N GLN A 99 -19.19 -49.07 27.02
CA GLN A 99 -19.06 -49.48 28.41
C GLN A 99 -19.17 -51.00 28.54
N PRO A 100 -18.34 -51.64 29.35
CA PRO A 100 -18.76 -52.81 30.12
C PRO A 100 -18.78 -52.45 31.61
N THR A 101 -19.97 -52.59 32.19
CA THR A 101 -20.21 -52.79 33.62
C THR A 101 -19.55 -54.08 34.09
N ALA A 102 -18.78 -54.02 35.18
CA ALA A 102 -18.52 -55.10 36.14
C ALA A 102 -17.90 -54.40 37.36
N ASP A 103 -18.64 -54.25 38.46
CA ASP A 103 -18.65 -55.17 39.62
C ASP A 103 -17.24 -55.45 40.16
#